data_AF-A0A0A9FK55-F1
#
_entry.id   AF-A0A0A9FK55-F1
#
_cell.length_a   1.000
_cell.length_b   1.000
_cell.length_c   1.000
_cell.angle_alpha   90.00
_cell.angle_beta   90.00
_cell.angle_gamma   90.00
#
_symmetry.space_group_name_H-M   'P 1'
#
loop_
_entity.id
_entity.type
_entity.pdbx_description
1 polymer ?
#
loop_
_entity_poly.entity_id
_entity_poly.type
_entity_poly.pdbx_seq_one_letter_code
_entity_poly.pdbx_strand_id
1 'polypeptide(L)'
;MLTAKTSSYASASDARPILGDVTYYGRIIDIIELNYSGQFSVVLFKCEWVNVISRKGIKKDKYGYTLVNFSHLIHTGEKIGHEHFIFPNQADQVFYVEDLTNPGWSVVMKVKPRDTYDTGNEEWEDDIETEPFHVSHLGVMLNNANDSQYWVRTDIEGTTVDAHTNGLNNQVHELQYSDYSL
;
A
#
# COMPACT_ATOMS: atom_id res chain seq x y z
N MET A 1 -2.64 3.63 -11.97
CA MET A 1 -3.68 3.66 -10.92
C MET A 1 -3.84 2.24 -10.41
N LEU A 2 -4.02 2.05 -9.11
CA LEU A 2 -4.05 0.71 -8.53
C LEU A 2 -4.95 0.60 -7.29
N THR A 3 -5.29 -0.63 -6.95
CA THR A 3 -5.80 -1.02 -5.63
C THR A 3 -4.82 -1.98 -4.96
N ALA A 4 -4.83 -2.01 -3.63
CA ALA A 4 -4.12 -3.01 -2.85
C ALA A 4 -5.06 -3.59 -1.80
N LYS A 5 -4.98 -4.89 -1.56
CA LYS A 5 -5.70 -5.57 -0.48
C LYS A 5 -4.73 -5.86 0.65
N THR A 6 -5.19 -5.68 1.88
CA THR A 6 -4.45 -6.11 3.06
C THR A 6 -5.42 -6.67 4.09
N SER A 7 -4.98 -7.70 4.80
CA SER A 7 -5.70 -8.24 5.93
C SER A 7 -5.51 -7.32 7.14
N SER A 8 -6.61 -6.80 7.69
CA SER A 8 -6.56 -6.03 8.94
C SER A 8 -6.77 -6.91 10.16
N TYR A 9 -6.14 -6.56 11.29
CA TYR A 9 -6.40 -7.14 12.60
C TYR A 9 -7.29 -6.21 13.42
N ALA A 10 -8.28 -6.76 14.13
CA ALA A 10 -9.22 -5.98 14.94
C ALA A 10 -8.56 -5.23 16.10
N SER A 11 -7.47 -5.78 16.66
CA SER A 11 -6.59 -5.09 17.60
C SER A 11 -5.23 -5.80 17.71
N ALA A 12 -4.23 -5.15 18.30
CA ALA A 12 -2.92 -5.75 18.58
C ALA A 12 -2.95 -6.89 19.62
N SER A 13 -4.05 -7.02 20.38
CA SER A 13 -4.21 -8.02 21.46
C SER A 13 -5.25 -9.09 21.14
N ASP A 14 -5.91 -9.03 19.99
CA ASP A 14 -6.95 -9.99 19.62
C ASP A 14 -6.31 -11.27 19.05
N ALA A 15 -6.49 -12.38 19.76
CA ALA A 15 -6.07 -13.71 19.31
C ALA A 15 -7.03 -14.34 18.29
N ARG A 16 -8.13 -13.64 17.93
CA ARG A 16 -9.10 -14.04 16.92
C ARG A 16 -9.07 -13.01 15.78
N PRO A 17 -8.28 -13.22 14.72
CA PRO A 17 -8.24 -12.27 13.61
C PRO A 17 -9.62 -12.22 12.96
N ILE A 18 -10.32 -11.09 13.09
CA ILE A 18 -11.37 -10.74 12.13
C ILE A 18 -10.61 -10.27 10.89
N LEU A 19 -10.40 -11.19 9.96
CA LEU A 19 -9.76 -10.90 8.67
C LEU A 19 -10.71 -9.97 7.89
N GLY A 20 -10.51 -8.67 8.05
CA GLY A 20 -11.15 -7.68 7.19
C GLY A 20 -10.27 -7.45 5.98
N ASP A 21 -10.72 -7.85 4.80
CA ASP A 21 -10.07 -7.44 3.55
C ASP A 21 -10.32 -5.95 3.34
N VAL A 22 -9.32 -5.13 3.69
CA VAL A 22 -9.37 -3.69 3.46
C VAL A 22 -8.77 -3.42 2.08
N THR A 23 -9.60 -2.92 1.16
CA THR A 23 -9.12 -2.44 -0.13
C THR A 23 -8.69 -0.97 -0.04
N TYR A 24 -7.43 -0.73 -0.35
CA TYR A 24 -6.84 0.60 -0.51
C TYR A 24 -6.90 1.00 -1.97
N TYR A 25 -7.14 2.29 -2.22
CA TYR A 25 -7.24 2.86 -3.56
C TYR A 25 -6.18 3.94 -3.70
N GLY A 26 -5.31 3.78 -4.70
CA GLY A 26 -4.14 4.63 -4.83
C GLY A 26 -3.81 5.02 -6.27
N ARG A 27 -2.93 6.01 -6.37
CA ARG A 27 -2.26 6.39 -7.61
C ARG A 27 -0.77 6.18 -7.44
N ILE A 28 -0.16 5.59 -8.45
CA ILE A 28 1.30 5.53 -8.53
C ILE A 28 1.76 6.96 -8.81
N ILE A 29 2.60 7.48 -7.92
CA ILE A 29 3.30 8.75 -8.05
C ILE A 29 4.68 8.52 -8.70
N ASP A 30 5.34 7.44 -8.34
CA ASP A 30 6.68 7.12 -8.82
C ASP A 30 6.94 5.60 -8.81
N ILE A 31 7.90 5.16 -9.62
CA ILE A 31 8.37 3.77 -9.67
C ILE A 31 9.86 3.80 -9.38
N ILE A 32 10.25 3.20 -8.26
CA ILE A 32 11.63 3.20 -7.78
C ILE A 32 12.22 1.81 -8.00
N GLU A 33 13.38 1.75 -8.64
CA GLU A 33 14.19 0.54 -8.73
C GLU A 33 15.35 0.62 -7.74
N LEU A 34 15.38 -0.31 -6.79
CA LEU A 34 16.49 -0.49 -5.86
C LEU A 34 17.45 -1.52 -6.45
N ASN A 35 18.61 -1.07 -6.88
CA ASN A 35 19.68 -1.94 -7.34
C ASN A 35 20.55 -2.39 -6.15
N TYR A 36 20.67 -3.69 -5.94
CA TYR A 36 21.51 -4.28 -4.89
C TYR A 36 22.85 -4.70 -5.47
N SER A 37 23.79 -3.76 -5.52
CA SER A 37 25.19 -3.97 -5.91
C SER A 37 25.34 -4.67 -7.27
N GLY A 38 24.45 -4.38 -8.22
CA GLY A 38 24.45 -4.97 -9.56
C GLY A 38 24.02 -6.44 -9.63
N GLN A 39 23.64 -7.07 -8.51
CA GLN A 39 23.31 -8.50 -8.47
C GLN A 39 21.84 -8.78 -8.73
N PHE A 40 20.98 -7.97 -8.15
CA PHE A 40 19.54 -8.01 -8.41
C PHE A 40 18.94 -6.62 -8.18
N SER A 41 17.73 -6.42 -8.69
CA SER A 41 16.97 -5.21 -8.42
C SER A 41 15.56 -5.52 -7.93
N VAL A 42 15.03 -4.60 -7.15
CA VAL A 42 13.68 -4.66 -6.58
C VAL A 42 12.94 -3.41 -7.03
N VAL A 43 11.74 -3.58 -7.58
CA VAL A 43 10.88 -2.46 -7.98
C VAL A 43 9.85 -2.19 -6.88
N LEU A 44 9.67 -0.92 -6.54
CA LEU A 44 8.67 -0.41 -5.61
C LEU A 44 7.81 0.66 -6.27
N PHE A 45 6.52 0.64 -5.98
CA PHE A 45 5.61 1.71 -6.38
C PHE A 45 5.41 2.68 -5.22
N LYS A 46 5.80 3.94 -5.43
CA LYS A 46 5.44 5.04 -4.54
C LYS A 46 4.01 5.45 -4.85
N CYS A 47 3.13 5.37 -3.87
CA CYS A 47 1.70 5.59 -4.02
C CYS A 47 1.19 6.67 -3.07
N GLU A 48 0.21 7.42 -3.55
CA GLU A 48 -0.71 8.16 -2.68
C GLU A 48 -1.99 7.35 -2.49
N TRP A 49 -2.54 7.39 -1.28
CA TRP A 49 -3.67 6.55 -0.89
C TRP A 49 -4.85 7.39 -0.44
N VAL A 50 -6.03 7.06 -0.96
CA VAL A 50 -7.30 7.67 -0.54
C VAL A 50 -7.63 7.29 0.90
N ASN A 51 -8.18 8.23 1.65
CA ASN A 51 -8.54 8.05 3.06
C ASN A 51 -9.73 7.09 3.25
N VAL A 52 -9.40 5.81 3.36
CA VAL A 52 -10.37 4.71 3.57
C VAL A 52 -10.77 4.58 5.04
N ILE A 53 -9.89 4.95 5.97
CA ILE A 53 -10.05 4.78 7.43
C ILE A 53 -11.16 5.68 7.97
N SER A 54 -11.11 6.97 7.63
CA SER A 54 -12.14 7.93 8.05
C SER A 54 -13.42 7.88 7.19
N ARG A 55 -13.43 7.05 6.14
CA ARG A 55 -14.47 6.96 5.10
C ARG A 55 -14.80 8.29 4.40
N LYS A 56 -13.99 9.34 4.57
CA LYS A 56 -14.20 10.64 3.91
C LYS A 56 -13.80 10.61 2.44
N GLY A 57 -12.83 9.77 2.08
CA GLY A 57 -12.34 9.62 0.70
C GLY A 57 -13.11 8.59 -0.12
N ILE A 58 -14.06 7.85 0.47
CA ILE A 58 -14.75 6.73 -0.19
C ILE A 58 -16.25 6.80 0.03
N LYS A 59 -17.03 6.55 -1.03
CA LYS A 59 -18.47 6.31 -0.94
C LYS A 59 -18.93 5.29 -1.98
N LYS A 60 -20.19 4.88 -1.88
CA LYS A 60 -20.90 4.07 -2.89
C LYS A 60 -21.94 4.93 -3.59
N ASP A 61 -22.13 4.76 -4.89
CA ASP A 61 -23.28 5.34 -5.59
C ASP A 61 -24.54 4.47 -5.42
N LYS A 62 -25.64 4.95 -6.03
CA LYS A 62 -26.93 4.24 -6.06
C LYS A 62 -26.90 2.90 -6.81
N TYR A 63 -25.86 2.61 -7.57
CA TYR A 63 -25.67 1.37 -8.32
C TYR A 63 -24.66 0.42 -7.65
N GLY A 64 -24.07 0.82 -6.52
CA GLY A 64 -23.09 0.03 -5.77
C GLY A 64 -21.64 0.18 -6.24
N TYR A 65 -21.35 1.07 -7.18
CA TYR A 65 -19.97 1.37 -7.59
C TYR A 65 -19.23 2.12 -6.49
N THR A 66 -17.94 1.80 -6.32
CA THR A 66 -17.06 2.54 -5.42
C THR A 66 -16.66 3.85 -6.07
N LEU A 67 -16.82 4.96 -5.35
CA LEU A 67 -16.26 6.26 -5.71
C LEU A 67 -15.17 6.64 -4.72
N VAL A 68 -14.10 7.20 -5.26
CA VAL A 68 -12.93 7.65 -4.52
C VAL A 68 -12.68 9.14 -4.75
N ASN A 69 -12.13 9.81 -3.74
CA ASN A 69 -11.77 11.22 -3.80
C ASN A 69 -10.33 11.41 -3.32
N PHE A 70 -9.46 11.81 -4.25
CA PHE A 70 -8.02 11.98 -4.01
C PHE A 70 -7.66 13.31 -3.33
N SER A 71 -8.62 14.23 -3.15
CA SER A 71 -8.43 15.39 -2.26
C SER A 71 -8.43 14.99 -0.78
N HIS A 72 -8.81 13.75 -0.48
CA HIS A 72 -8.80 13.18 0.87
C HIS A 72 -7.82 12.01 0.93
N LEU A 73 -6.53 12.30 1.10
CA LEU A 73 -5.49 11.28 1.26
C LEU A 73 -5.39 10.79 2.71
N ILE A 74 -4.94 9.54 2.92
CA ILE A 74 -4.63 9.01 4.26
C ILE A 74 -3.51 9.84 4.89
N HIS A 75 -2.50 10.16 4.09
CA HIS A 75 -1.27 10.80 4.51
C HIS A 75 -0.79 11.77 3.42
N THR A 76 -0.15 12.88 3.81
CA THR A 76 0.34 13.93 2.90
C THR A 76 1.75 13.69 2.36
N GLY A 77 2.41 12.58 2.73
CA GLY A 77 3.80 12.34 2.30
C GLY A 77 4.88 12.69 3.32
N GLU A 78 4.56 13.49 4.35
CA GLU A 78 5.58 14.27 5.06
C GLU A 78 6.22 13.59 6.27
N LYS A 79 5.64 12.50 6.79
CA LYS A 79 6.17 11.79 7.97
C LYS A 79 6.82 10.48 7.57
N ILE A 80 7.94 10.17 8.21
CA ILE A 80 8.72 8.93 8.00
C ILE A 80 7.87 7.66 8.24
N GLY A 81 6.85 7.73 9.11
CA GLY A 81 5.95 6.63 9.42
C GLY A 81 4.79 6.44 8.43
N HIS A 82 4.72 7.24 7.37
CA HIS A 82 3.71 7.04 6.33
C HIS A 82 4.21 6.01 5.32
N GLU A 83 3.51 4.88 5.23
CA GLU A 83 3.83 3.79 4.31
C GLU A 83 3.34 4.12 2.88
N HIS A 84 4.22 4.66 2.05
CA HIS A 84 3.91 5.05 0.66
C HIS A 84 4.31 4.00 -0.37
N PHE A 85 5.04 2.95 0.02
CA PHE A 85 5.64 2.02 -0.92
C PHE A 85 4.96 0.67 -0.86
N ILE A 86 4.64 0.12 -2.02
CA ILE A 86 4.18 -1.26 -2.17
C ILE A 86 4.97 -1.95 -3.26
N PHE A 87 5.02 -3.27 -3.20
CA PHE A 87 5.53 -4.07 -4.29
C PHE A 87 4.52 -4.16 -5.44
N PRO A 88 4.98 -4.35 -6.69
CA PRO A 88 4.09 -4.54 -7.83
C PRO A 88 3.11 -5.71 -7.68
N ASN A 89 3.48 -6.75 -6.93
CA ASN A 89 2.61 -7.90 -6.68
C ASN A 89 1.45 -7.64 -5.72
N GLN A 90 1.54 -6.57 -4.93
CA GLN A 90 0.48 -6.17 -4.00
C GLN A 90 -0.54 -5.24 -4.69
N ALA A 91 -0.35 -4.94 -5.98
CA ALA A 91 -1.11 -3.96 -6.73
C ALA A 91 -1.94 -4.60 -7.84
N ASP A 92 -3.26 -4.38 -7.77
CA ASP A 92 -4.19 -4.65 -8.87
C ASP A 92 -4.38 -3.40 -9.71
N GLN A 93 -4.30 -3.53 -11.03
CA GLN A 93 -4.55 -2.40 -11.94
C GLN A 93 -6.04 -2.04 -11.98
N VAL A 94 -6.34 -0.76 -11.79
CA VAL A 94 -7.69 -0.20 -11.93
C VAL A 94 -7.67 1.09 -12.75
N PHE A 95 -8.83 1.54 -13.20
CA PHE A 95 -9.03 2.89 -13.73
C PHE A 95 -9.94 3.71 -12.83
N TYR A 96 -9.73 5.03 -12.82
CA TYR A 96 -10.62 5.97 -12.16
C TYR A 96 -11.28 6.86 -13.23
N VAL A 97 -12.61 6.82 -13.30
CA VAL A 97 -13.40 7.62 -14.25
C VAL A 97 -14.08 8.74 -13.47
N GLU A 98 -13.82 10.00 -13.82
CA GLU A 98 -14.43 11.13 -13.13
C GLU A 98 -15.96 11.11 -13.24
N ASP A 99 -16.64 11.32 -12.11
CA ASP A 99 -18.09 11.42 -12.06
C ASP A 99 -18.51 12.84 -12.41
N LEU A 100 -19.10 13.01 -13.59
CA LEU A 100 -19.60 14.30 -14.08
C LEU A 100 -20.69 14.91 -13.19
N THR A 101 -21.39 14.10 -12.39
CA THR A 101 -22.42 14.57 -11.46
C THR A 101 -21.87 14.94 -10.09
N ASN A 102 -20.67 14.46 -9.74
CA ASN A 102 -20.00 14.72 -8.47
C ASN A 102 -18.53 15.11 -8.72
N PRO A 103 -18.26 16.38 -9.09
CA PRO A 103 -16.90 16.84 -9.36
C PRO A 103 -15.92 16.50 -8.23
N GLY A 104 -14.72 16.02 -8.58
CA GLY A 104 -13.71 15.57 -7.62
C GLY A 104 -13.89 14.13 -7.11
N TRP A 105 -14.98 13.45 -7.47
CA TRP A 105 -15.15 12.01 -7.24
C TRP A 105 -14.88 11.23 -8.53
N SER A 106 -14.32 10.03 -8.38
CA SER A 106 -14.09 9.13 -9.51
C SER A 106 -14.57 7.73 -9.21
N VAL A 107 -15.26 7.11 -10.15
CA VAL A 107 -15.69 5.72 -10.11
C VAL A 107 -14.50 4.80 -10.34
N VAL A 108 -14.35 3.78 -9.51
CA VAL A 108 -13.31 2.75 -9.65
C VAL A 108 -13.77 1.68 -10.62
N MET A 109 -13.01 1.47 -11.69
CA MET A 109 -13.24 0.44 -12.70
C MET A 109 -12.15 -0.62 -12.60
N LYS A 110 -12.53 -1.85 -12.26
CA LYS A 110 -11.62 -3.01 -12.31
C LYS A 110 -11.34 -3.38 -13.77
N VAL A 111 -10.11 -3.80 -14.04
CA VAL A 111 -9.68 -4.22 -15.37
C VAL A 111 -9.61 -5.74 -15.40
N LYS A 112 -10.34 -6.37 -16.33
CA LYS A 112 -10.10 -7.76 -16.67
C LYS A 112 -9.03 -7.81 -17.77
N PRO A 113 -7.89 -8.51 -17.57
CA PRO A 113 -6.87 -8.63 -18.60
C PRO A 113 -7.46 -9.24 -19.88
N ARG A 114 -7.06 -8.69 -21.04
CA ARG A 114 -7.60 -9.09 -22.37
C ARG A 114 -7.45 -10.59 -22.67
N ASP A 115 -6.42 -11.22 -22.09
CA ASP A 115 -6.06 -12.61 -22.36
C ASP A 115 -6.73 -13.62 -21.41
N THR A 116 -7.65 -13.16 -20.55
CA THR A 116 -8.49 -14.06 -19.73
C THR A 116 -9.73 -14.47 -20.54
N TYR A 117 -9.70 -15.65 -21.15
CA TYR A 117 -10.88 -16.23 -21.80
C TYR A 117 -11.79 -16.86 -20.76
N ASP A 118 -13.01 -16.33 -20.66
CA ASP A 118 -14.09 -16.97 -19.89
C ASP A 118 -14.53 -18.24 -20.63
N THR A 119 -14.17 -19.40 -20.09
CA THR A 119 -14.56 -20.71 -20.65
C THR A 119 -15.99 -21.11 -20.21
N GLY A 120 -16.75 -20.20 -19.59
CA GLY A 120 -18.16 -20.42 -19.26
C GLY A 120 -18.38 -21.40 -18.11
N ASN A 121 -17.37 -21.64 -17.27
CA ASN A 121 -17.56 -22.35 -16.02
C ASN A 121 -17.97 -21.30 -14.97
N GLU A 122 -19.27 -21.19 -14.72
CA GLU A 122 -19.86 -20.41 -13.63
C GLU A 122 -19.51 -21.06 -12.27
N GLU A 123 -18.23 -21.08 -11.93
CA GLU A 123 -17.75 -21.38 -10.59
C GLU A 123 -16.95 -20.16 -10.16
N TRP A 124 -17.61 -19.31 -9.35
CA TRP A 124 -17.06 -18.30 -8.44
C TRP A 124 -15.59 -17.99 -8.71
N GLU A 125 -15.32 -16.88 -9.43
CA GLU A 125 -13.97 -16.31 -9.58
C GLU A 125 -13.46 -15.94 -8.17
N ASP A 126 -12.90 -16.93 -7.47
CA ASP A 126 -11.96 -16.76 -6.38
C ASP A 126 -10.78 -16.02 -7.00
N ASP A 127 -10.32 -14.96 -6.33
CA ASP A 127 -9.20 -14.14 -6.76
C ASP A 127 -8.04 -15.07 -7.14
N ILE A 128 -7.74 -15.20 -8.44
CA ILE A 128 -6.57 -15.96 -8.88
C ILE A 128 -5.36 -15.13 -8.41
N GLU A 129 -4.84 -15.45 -7.24
CA GLU A 129 -3.54 -15.01 -6.76
C GLU A 129 -2.47 -15.62 -7.68
N THR A 130 -2.30 -15.04 -8.87
CA THR A 130 -1.07 -15.25 -9.64
C THR A 130 0.05 -14.58 -8.87
N GLU A 131 0.74 -15.36 -8.02
CA GLU A 131 2.03 -14.99 -7.42
C GLU A 131 2.95 -14.45 -8.50
N PRO A 132 3.28 -13.14 -8.49
CA PRO A 132 4.01 -12.54 -9.58
C PRO A 132 5.43 -13.10 -9.63
N PHE A 133 5.88 -13.41 -10.84
CA PHE A 133 7.16 -14.05 -11.13
C PHE A 133 8.36 -13.41 -10.37
N HIS A 134 8.28 -12.12 -10.09
CA HIS A 134 9.31 -11.37 -9.35
C HIS A 134 9.47 -11.79 -7.88
N VAL A 135 8.39 -12.22 -7.20
CA VAL A 135 8.38 -12.53 -5.77
C VAL A 135 9.01 -13.88 -5.49
N SER A 136 8.64 -14.88 -6.28
CA SER A 136 9.27 -16.20 -6.26
C SER A 136 10.76 -16.13 -6.59
N HIS A 137 11.12 -15.27 -7.55
CA HIS A 137 12.52 -15.00 -7.88
C HIS A 137 13.29 -14.34 -6.72
N LEU A 138 12.70 -13.34 -6.04
CA LEU A 138 13.31 -12.71 -4.86
C LEU A 138 13.51 -13.71 -3.71
N GLY A 139 12.53 -14.59 -3.45
CA GLY A 139 12.66 -15.63 -2.43
C GLY A 139 13.79 -16.62 -2.74
N VAL A 140 13.91 -17.05 -3.99
CA VAL A 140 15.01 -17.94 -4.43
C VAL A 140 16.37 -17.23 -4.33
N MET A 141 16.45 -15.94 -4.68
CA MET A 141 17.68 -15.15 -4.59
C MET A 141 18.14 -14.91 -3.15
N LEU A 142 17.22 -14.59 -2.23
CA LEU A 142 17.55 -14.35 -0.82
C LEU A 142 18.08 -15.61 -0.14
N ASN A 143 17.52 -16.78 -0.48
CA ASN A 143 17.97 -18.07 0.04
C ASN A 143 19.39 -18.43 -0.43
N ASN A 144 19.83 -17.93 -1.59
CA ASN A 144 21.16 -18.17 -2.13
C ASN A 144 22.22 -17.20 -1.59
N ALA A 145 21.83 -16.09 -0.94
CA ALA A 145 22.73 -15.02 -0.49
C ALA A 145 23.35 -15.25 0.91
N ASN A 146 23.13 -16.42 1.52
CA ASN A 146 23.60 -16.74 2.87
C ASN A 146 25.12 -16.97 2.99
N ASP A 147 25.88 -16.89 1.91
CA ASP A 147 27.34 -17.03 1.97
C ASP A 147 28.04 -15.69 1.68
N SER A 148 28.35 -14.95 2.76
CA SER A 148 29.34 -13.86 2.82
C SER A 148 29.10 -12.57 2.02
N GLN A 149 27.86 -12.10 1.87
CA GLN A 149 27.60 -10.85 1.16
C GLN A 149 27.76 -9.60 2.06
N TYR A 150 28.80 -8.79 1.79
CA TYR A 150 28.99 -7.47 2.40
C TYR A 150 28.04 -6.47 1.70
N TRP A 151 26.92 -6.11 2.34
CA TRP A 151 25.86 -5.25 1.75
C TRP A 151 26.21 -3.75 1.67
N VAL A 152 27.47 -3.40 1.93
CA VAL A 152 27.95 -2.02 1.87
C VAL A 152 28.26 -1.67 0.42
N ARG A 153 27.53 -0.69 -0.13
CA ARG A 153 27.86 -0.09 -1.43
C ARG A 153 29.12 0.76 -1.28
N THR A 154 30.16 0.44 -2.06
CA THR A 154 31.41 1.21 -2.10
C THR A 154 31.54 2.09 -3.35
N ASP A 155 30.61 1.95 -4.28
CA ASP A 155 30.56 2.65 -5.56
C ASP A 155 29.83 4.01 -5.49
N ILE A 156 29.15 4.30 -4.39
CA ILE A 156 28.38 5.53 -4.17
C ILE A 156 28.65 6.04 -2.75
N GLU A 157 28.86 7.36 -2.60
CA GLU A 157 29.05 7.99 -1.29
C GLU A 157 27.74 7.96 -0.49
N GLY A 158 27.78 7.40 0.73
CA GLY A 158 26.60 7.28 1.58
C GLY A 158 26.10 8.63 2.11
N THR A 159 24.79 8.79 2.20
CA THR A 159 24.17 9.94 2.89
C THR A 159 23.69 9.51 4.28
N THR A 160 24.23 10.13 5.33
CA THR A 160 23.79 9.90 6.71
C THR A 160 22.67 10.89 7.05
N VAL A 161 21.50 10.39 7.44
CA VAL A 161 20.39 11.21 7.95
C VAL A 161 20.28 11.02 9.47
N ASP A 162 20.52 12.09 10.22
CA ASP A 162 20.44 12.09 11.67
C ASP A 162 18.99 12.03 12.17
N ALA A 163 18.73 11.15 13.14
CA ALA A 163 17.39 10.94 13.71
C ALA A 163 16.96 12.02 14.73
N HIS A 164 17.82 13.00 15.05
CA HIS A 164 17.55 13.97 16.10
C HIS A 164 17.94 15.40 15.73
N THR A 165 16.97 16.14 15.19
CA THR A 165 16.77 17.55 15.56
C THR A 165 15.33 17.75 16.01
N ASN A 166 15.09 17.44 17.28
CA ASN A 166 14.10 18.12 18.10
C ASN A 166 14.66 18.21 19.53
N GLY A 167 15.22 19.36 19.86
CA GLY A 167 15.43 19.85 21.22
C GLY A 167 15.15 21.34 21.19
N LEU A 168 14.37 21.97 22.08
CA LEU A 168 14.04 21.61 23.45
C LEU A 168 12.63 22.10 23.81
N ASN A 169 11.91 21.36 24.65
CA ASN A 169 11.63 21.76 26.04
C ASN A 169 10.77 20.69 26.72
N ASN A 170 11.43 19.88 27.56
CA ASN A 170 10.77 19.11 28.61
C ASN A 170 10.30 20.08 29.69
N GLN A 171 9.00 20.10 29.96
CA GLN A 171 8.54 20.09 31.35
C GLN A 171 7.71 18.83 31.56
N VAL A 172 8.18 18.05 32.52
CA VAL A 172 7.58 16.82 33.02
C VAL A 172 6.28 17.23 33.71
N HIS A 173 5.14 16.78 33.19
CA HIS A 173 3.93 16.64 33.99
C HIS A 173 3.25 15.32 33.63
N GLU A 174 3.58 14.34 34.44
CA GLU A 174 2.86 13.11 34.66
C GLU A 174 1.41 13.46 35.05
N LEU A 175 0.42 13.19 34.19
CA LEU A 175 -0.99 13.08 34.59
C LEU A 175 -1.71 12.00 33.78
N GLN A 176 -2.09 10.98 34.54
CA GLN A 176 -3.04 9.88 34.35
C GLN A 176 -4.00 9.95 33.15
N TYR A 177 -4.07 8.82 32.43
CA TYR A 177 -5.24 8.45 31.65
C TYR A 177 -6.39 8.06 32.59
N SER A 178 -7.46 8.85 32.59
CA SER A 178 -8.79 8.43 33.04
C SER A 178 -9.85 8.95 32.09
N ASP A 179 -10.64 8.00 31.58
CA ASP A 179 -12.04 8.06 31.14
C ASP A 179 -12.48 9.14 30.16
N TYR A 180 -13.03 8.71 29.01
CA TYR A 180 -14.41 9.02 28.66
C TYR A 180 -15.00 7.89 27.81
N SER A 181 -15.85 7.11 28.47
CA SER A 181 -16.86 6.23 27.87
C SER A 181 -17.98 7.05 27.24
N LEU A 182 -18.53 6.54 26.15
CA LEU A 182 -19.96 6.21 26.01
C LEU A 182 -20.13 5.15 24.92
#